data_AF-A4TVR8-F1
#
_entry.id   AF-A4TVR8-F1
#
_cell.length_a   1.000
_cell.length_b   1.000
_cell.length_c   1.000
_cell.angle_alpha   90.00
_cell.angle_beta   90.00
_cell.angle_gamma   90.00
#
_symmetry.space_group_name_H-M   'P 1'
#
loop_
_entity.id
_entity.type
_entity.pdbx_description
1 polymer ?
#
loop_
_entity_poly.entity_id
_entity_poly.type
_entity_poly.pdbx_seq_one_letter_code
_entity_poly.pdbx_strand_id
1 'polypeptide(L)'
;MESRPAYEINAGQWVVAEVNGIRTLCLKAERVGKDHVNHFLVPLDPLGDRRHLRLHYLDPDSPLSPTDGYHLSFTPQDSPDVEPGDALNVDGVVWLKLLDLPSAQRLYCYVNMADGQVRPRMERRQSRPLRWHVQTI
;
A
#
# COMPACT_ATOMS: atom_id res chain seq x y z
N MET A 1 10.86 -18.65 7.10
CA MET A 1 9.53 -18.07 6.89
C MET A 1 8.77 -19.03 6.01
N GLU A 2 7.65 -19.53 6.49
CA GLU A 2 6.76 -20.40 5.72
C GLU A 2 5.89 -19.53 4.80
N SER A 3 5.82 -19.90 3.52
CA SER A 3 4.97 -19.20 2.56
C SER A 3 3.53 -19.64 2.70
N ARG A 4 2.60 -18.69 2.64
CA ARG A 4 1.15 -18.93 2.67
C ARG A 4 0.49 -18.25 1.46
N PRO A 5 -0.62 -18.79 0.92
CA PRO A 5 -1.34 -18.13 -0.16
C PRO A 5 -1.88 -16.78 0.29
N ALA A 6 -2.02 -15.86 -0.66
CA ALA A 6 -2.37 -14.48 -0.38
C ALA A 6 -3.77 -14.29 0.25
N TYR A 7 -4.73 -15.18 -0.04
CA TYR A 7 -6.07 -15.13 0.53
C TYR A 7 -6.10 -15.50 2.03
N GLU A 8 -5.08 -16.19 2.56
CA GLU A 8 -4.97 -16.53 3.98
C GLU A 8 -4.31 -15.43 4.82
N ILE A 9 -3.79 -14.39 4.18
CA ILE A 9 -3.06 -13.30 4.82
C ILE A 9 -3.96 -12.06 4.83
N ASN A 10 -4.24 -11.56 6.03
CA ASN A 10 -5.11 -10.42 6.20
C ASN A 10 -4.50 -9.17 5.55
N ALA A 11 -5.35 -8.32 4.97
CA ALA A 11 -4.96 -6.97 4.61
C ALA A 11 -4.40 -6.22 5.83
N GLY A 12 -3.42 -5.34 5.60
CA GLY A 12 -2.70 -4.62 6.65
C GLY A 12 -1.50 -5.37 7.24
N GLN A 13 -1.32 -6.65 6.91
CA GLN A 13 -0.14 -7.40 7.36
C GLN A 13 1.09 -7.12 6.49
N TRP A 14 2.27 -7.18 7.12
CA TRP A 14 3.54 -7.13 6.44
C TRP A 14 3.87 -8.47 5.79
N VAL A 15 4.35 -8.41 4.56
CA VAL A 15 4.80 -9.59 3.82
C VAL A 15 6.10 -9.27 3.10
N VAL A 16 6.94 -10.27 2.92
CA VAL A 16 8.06 -10.21 1.97
C VAL A 16 7.66 -10.99 0.72
N ALA A 17 7.79 -10.32 -0.43
CA ALA A 17 7.46 -10.89 -1.73
C ALA A 17 8.47 -10.42 -2.79
N GLU A 18 8.53 -11.12 -3.91
CA GLU A 18 9.30 -10.66 -5.06
C GLU A 18 8.43 -9.72 -5.91
N VAL A 19 8.88 -8.47 -6.07
CA VAL A 19 8.21 -7.46 -6.91
C VAL A 19 9.19 -7.01 -7.98
N ASN A 20 8.86 -7.27 -9.25
CA ASN A 20 9.74 -7.01 -10.40
C ASN A 20 11.15 -7.64 -10.26
N GLY A 21 11.26 -8.86 -9.73
CA GLY A 21 12.55 -9.54 -9.53
C GLY A 21 13.31 -9.12 -8.26
N ILE A 22 12.73 -8.26 -7.42
CA ILE A 22 13.38 -7.75 -6.20
C ILE A 22 12.60 -8.20 -4.97
N ARG A 23 13.31 -8.84 -4.03
CA ARG A 23 12.75 -9.18 -2.72
C ARG A 23 12.46 -7.90 -1.94
N THR A 24 11.18 -7.67 -1.67
CA THR A 24 10.65 -6.39 -1.20
C THR A 24 9.72 -6.63 -0.01
N LEU A 25 9.84 -5.80 1.02
CA LEU A 25 8.85 -5.65 2.09
C LEU A 25 7.63 -4.91 1.53
N CYS A 26 6.47 -5.52 1.69
CA CYS A 26 5.21 -5.01 1.20
C CYS A 26 4.17 -4.96 2.32
N LEU A 27 3.20 -4.06 2.18
CA LEU A 27 1.92 -4.15 2.89
C LEU A 27 0.94 -4.96 2.03
N LYS A 28 0.31 -5.99 2.61
CA LYS A 28 -0.80 -6.69 1.96
C LYS A 28 -2.02 -5.76 1.93
N ALA A 29 -2.63 -5.61 0.76
CA ALA A 29 -3.78 -4.74 0.57
C ALA A 29 -4.92 -5.45 -0.16
N GLU A 30 -6.14 -4.95 0.02
CA GLU A 30 -7.36 -5.54 -0.55
C GLU A 30 -8.37 -4.50 -1.00
N ARG A 31 -9.08 -4.81 -2.09
CA ARG A 31 -10.25 -4.06 -2.55
C ARG A 31 -11.46 -4.98 -2.58
N VAL A 32 -12.41 -4.73 -1.70
CA VAL A 32 -13.68 -5.45 -1.68
C VAL A 32 -14.58 -4.94 -2.81
N GLY A 33 -14.85 -5.81 -3.78
CA GLY A 33 -15.86 -5.60 -4.81
C GLY A 33 -17.23 -6.12 -4.38
N LYS A 34 -18.19 -6.15 -5.31
CA LYS A 34 -19.53 -6.68 -5.04
C LYS A 34 -19.54 -8.19 -4.79
N ASP A 35 -18.77 -8.93 -5.59
CA ASP A 35 -18.81 -10.41 -5.63
C ASP A 35 -17.44 -11.07 -5.39
N HIS A 36 -16.36 -10.28 -5.25
CA HIS A 36 -15.00 -10.79 -5.08
C HIS A 36 -14.12 -9.80 -4.31
N VAL A 37 -13.05 -10.31 -3.71
CA VAL A 37 -11.97 -9.51 -3.11
C VAL A 37 -10.78 -9.52 -4.05
N ASN A 38 -10.30 -8.35 -4.44
CA ASN A 38 -9.05 -8.24 -5.19
C ASN A 38 -7.89 -8.08 -4.20
N HIS A 39 -6.82 -8.85 -4.40
CA HIS A 39 -5.63 -8.81 -3.55
C HIS A 39 -4.51 -8.02 -4.22
N PHE A 40 -3.76 -7.28 -3.41
CA PHE A 40 -2.69 -6.43 -3.89
C PHE A 40 -1.48 -6.40 -2.94
N LEU A 41 -0.35 -5.95 -3.47
CA LEU A 41 0.83 -5.56 -2.71
C LEU A 41 1.12 -4.07 -2.89
N VAL A 42 1.48 -3.43 -1.78
CA VAL A 42 2.09 -2.09 -1.78
C VAL A 42 3.58 -2.27 -1.43
N PRO A 43 4.52 -2.09 -2.37
CA PRO A 43 5.94 -2.25 -2.09
C PRO A 43 6.48 -1.06 -1.29
N LEU A 44 7.26 -1.31 -0.23
CA LEU A 44 7.67 -0.28 0.73
C LEU A 44 9.15 -0.27 1.05
N ASP A 45 9.89 -1.37 0.86
CA ASP A 45 11.35 -1.38 1.02
C ASP A 45 12.00 -2.60 0.33
N PRO A 46 13.00 -2.46 -0.54
CA PRO A 46 13.53 -1.20 -1.07
C PRO A 46 12.51 -0.47 -1.96
N LEU A 47 12.55 0.86 -1.94
CA LEU A 47 11.78 1.70 -2.84
C LEU A 47 12.69 2.27 -3.93
N GLY A 48 12.19 2.24 -5.17
CA GLY A 48 12.67 3.12 -6.23
C GLY A 48 12.14 4.55 -6.05
N ASP A 49 11.73 5.20 -7.15
CA ASP A 49 11.07 6.52 -7.07
C ASP A 49 9.65 6.39 -6.49
N ARG A 50 9.43 6.99 -5.31
CA ARG A 50 8.13 7.00 -4.61
C ARG A 50 7.00 7.58 -5.47
N ARG A 51 7.29 8.50 -6.40
CA ARG A 51 6.28 9.08 -7.31
C ARG A 51 5.74 8.09 -8.35
N HIS A 52 6.42 6.95 -8.48
CA HIS A 52 5.98 5.82 -9.30
C HIS A 52 5.40 4.68 -8.47
N LEU A 53 5.19 4.89 -7.16
CA LEU A 53 4.63 3.87 -6.31
C LEU A 53 3.21 3.53 -6.75
N ARG A 54 2.98 2.24 -6.97
CA ARG A 54 1.75 1.70 -7.57
C ARG A 54 1.23 0.51 -6.79
N LEU A 55 -0.06 0.27 -6.92
CA LEU A 55 -0.71 -0.92 -6.41
C LEU A 55 -0.40 -2.10 -7.34
N HIS A 56 0.15 -3.18 -6.81
CA HIS A 56 0.48 -4.38 -7.59
C HIS A 56 -0.61 -5.43 -7.40
N TYR A 57 -1.30 -5.80 -8.49
CA TYR A 57 -2.26 -6.91 -8.45
C TYR A 57 -1.55 -8.22 -8.08
N LEU A 58 -2.21 -9.03 -7.27
CA LEU A 58 -1.72 -10.29 -6.79
C LEU A 58 -2.82 -11.35 -6.93
N ASP A 59 -2.47 -12.50 -7.48
CA ASP A 59 -3.37 -13.65 -7.51
C ASP A 59 -3.61 -14.20 -6.09
N PRO A 60 -4.86 -14.53 -5.69
CA PRO A 60 -5.16 -15.03 -4.34
C PRO A 60 -4.33 -16.24 -3.91
N ASP A 61 -3.93 -17.11 -4.84
CA ASP A 61 -3.14 -18.32 -4.55
C ASP A 61 -1.63 -18.05 -4.54
N SER A 62 -1.21 -16.80 -4.83
CA SER A 62 0.21 -16.45 -4.85
C SER A 62 0.86 -16.65 -3.49
N PRO A 63 2.02 -17.34 -3.42
CA PRO A 63 2.71 -17.53 -2.16
C PRO A 63 3.34 -16.23 -1.68
N LEU A 64 3.02 -15.84 -0.46
CA LEU A 64 3.61 -14.71 0.25
C LEU A 64 4.30 -15.21 1.50
N SER A 65 5.31 -14.48 1.98
CA SER A 65 5.98 -14.78 3.24
C SER A 65 5.63 -13.72 4.28
N PRO A 66 4.65 -13.96 5.18
CA PRO A 66 4.32 -13.03 6.26
C PRO A 66 5.51 -12.76 7.15
N THR A 67 5.60 -11.52 7.63
CA THR A 67 6.65 -11.07 8.54
C THR A 67 6.07 -10.12 9.56
N ASP A 68 6.76 -9.97 10.69
CA ASP A 68 6.40 -9.02 11.75
C ASP A 68 7.60 -8.11 12.06
N GLY A 69 7.46 -7.25 13.07
CA GLY A 69 8.57 -6.39 13.54
C GLY A 69 8.81 -5.15 12.68
N TYR A 70 7.82 -4.71 11.91
CA TYR A 70 7.88 -3.47 11.14
C TYR A 70 6.77 -2.52 11.56
N HIS A 71 7.06 -1.21 11.50
CA HIS A 71 6.06 -0.17 11.65
C HIS A 71 6.37 1.01 10.73
N LEU A 72 5.38 1.88 10.54
CA LEU A 72 5.54 3.13 9.81
C LEU A 72 5.59 4.30 10.78
N SER A 73 6.57 5.18 10.59
CA SER A 73 6.54 6.53 11.13
C SER A 73 6.18 7.53 10.05
N PHE A 74 5.57 8.64 10.47
CA PHE A 74 5.08 9.67 9.58
C PHE A 74 5.60 11.04 10.03
N THR A 75 6.09 11.83 9.08
CA THR A 75 6.52 13.20 9.30
C THR A 75 5.75 14.15 8.37
N PRO A 76 5.27 15.31 8.85
CA PRO A 76 4.61 16.28 8.00
C PRO A 76 5.49 16.78 6.86
N GLN A 77 4.87 17.11 5.73
CA GLN A 77 5.56 17.74 4.60
C GLN A 77 5.10 19.17 4.37
N ASP A 78 6.03 20.00 3.92
CA ASP A 78 5.75 21.33 3.38
C ASP A 78 5.51 21.24 1.87
N SER A 79 4.42 20.57 1.51
CA SER A 79 3.87 20.57 0.16
C SER A 79 2.37 20.83 0.24
N PRO A 80 1.81 21.72 -0.60
CA PRO A 80 0.36 21.90 -0.68
C PRO A 80 -0.33 20.72 -1.36
N ASP A 81 0.39 19.98 -2.21
CA ASP A 81 -0.16 18.90 -3.05
C ASP A 81 0.29 17.53 -2.55
N VAL A 82 -0.65 16.57 -2.56
CA VAL A 82 -0.40 15.15 -2.26
C VAL A 82 -0.09 14.42 -3.56
N GLU A 83 1.11 13.86 -3.67
CA GLU A 83 1.56 13.08 -4.83
C GLU A 83 1.47 11.56 -4.57
N PRO A 84 1.52 10.72 -5.62
CA PRO A 84 1.73 9.29 -5.43
C PRO A 84 2.98 9.02 -4.58
N GLY A 85 2.87 8.08 -3.64
CA GLY A 85 3.92 7.79 -2.66
C GLY A 85 3.88 8.67 -1.42
N ASP A 86 2.98 9.65 -1.34
CA ASP A 86 2.74 10.44 -0.13
C ASP A 86 1.57 9.85 0.67
N ALA A 87 1.69 9.93 1.99
CA ALA A 87 0.60 9.62 2.89
C ALA A 87 -0.20 10.88 3.23
N LEU A 88 -1.43 10.72 3.68
CA LEU A 88 -2.30 11.80 4.16
C LEU A 88 -3.07 11.31 5.38
N ASN A 89 -3.28 12.18 6.36
CA ASN A 89 -4.14 11.90 7.50
C ASN A 89 -5.52 12.52 7.24
N VAL A 90 -6.55 11.67 7.22
CA VAL A 90 -7.95 12.07 7.07
C VAL A 90 -8.73 11.48 8.23
N ASP A 91 -9.28 12.35 9.07
CA ASP A 91 -10.08 11.99 10.25
C ASP A 91 -9.38 10.98 11.19
N GLY A 92 -8.06 11.11 11.35
CA GLY A 92 -7.25 10.23 12.21
C GLY A 92 -6.76 8.95 11.53
N VAL A 93 -7.14 8.71 10.27
CA VAL A 93 -6.72 7.54 9.49
C VAL A 93 -5.66 7.95 8.47
N VAL A 94 -4.56 7.20 8.40
CA VAL A 94 -3.49 7.45 7.43
C VAL A 94 -3.72 6.64 6.16
N TRP A 95 -3.78 7.35 5.04
CA TRP A 95 -3.95 6.79 3.70
C TRP A 95 -2.72 7.07 2.86
N LEU A 96 -2.25 6.09 2.10
CA LEU A 96 -1.17 6.26 1.12
C LEU A 96 -1.75 6.40 -0.28
N LYS A 97 -1.43 7.49 -0.96
CA LYS A 97 -1.82 7.71 -2.35
C LYS A 97 -0.91 6.89 -3.28
N LEU A 98 -1.52 6.13 -4.17
CA LEU A 98 -0.83 5.22 -5.10
C LEU A 98 -1.35 5.39 -6.51
N LEU A 99 -0.54 4.98 -7.49
CA LEU A 99 -1.01 4.73 -8.84
C LEU A 99 -1.82 3.43 -8.88
N ASP A 100 -3.00 3.50 -9.48
CA ASP A 100 -3.81 2.34 -9.86
C ASP A 100 -3.77 2.26 -11.39
N LEU A 101 -3.14 1.21 -11.93
CA LEU A 101 -2.92 1.04 -13.36
C LEU A 101 -3.67 -0.20 -13.90
N PRO A 102 -5.00 -0.27 -13.80
CA PRO A 102 -5.75 -1.39 -14.34
C PRO A 102 -5.79 -1.40 -15.88
N SER A 103 -5.33 -0.34 -16.56
CA SER A 103 -5.27 -0.18 -18.02
C SER A 103 -4.34 0.99 -18.42
N ALA A 104 -4.35 1.39 -19.70
CA ALA A 104 -3.57 2.54 -20.22
C ALA A 104 -3.94 3.91 -19.61
N GLN A 105 -4.94 3.98 -18.73
CA GLN A 105 -5.28 5.20 -17.99
C GLN A 105 -4.63 5.20 -16.60
N ARG A 106 -3.87 6.26 -16.31
CA ARG A 106 -3.28 6.49 -14.98
C ARG A 106 -4.38 6.93 -14.02
N LEU A 107 -4.80 6.03 -13.14
CA LEU A 107 -5.73 6.34 -12.05
C LEU A 107 -4.95 6.43 -10.73
N TYR A 108 -5.58 7.04 -9.73
CA TYR A 108 -5.07 7.07 -8.36
C TYR A 108 -5.97 6.23 -7.48
N CYS A 109 -5.38 5.63 -6.46
CA CYS A 109 -6.11 5.02 -5.35
C CYS A 109 -5.45 5.38 -4.02
N TYR A 110 -6.11 5.01 -2.94
CA TYR A 110 -5.68 5.27 -1.58
C TYR A 110 -5.72 3.97 -0.78
N VAL A 111 -4.65 3.66 -0.06
CA VAL A 111 -4.57 2.48 0.80
C VAL A 111 -4.52 2.93 2.24
N ASN A 112 -5.44 2.43 3.07
CA ASN A 112 -5.36 2.63 4.51
C ASN A 112 -4.16 1.85 5.05
N MET A 113 -3.23 2.56 5.69
CA MET A 113 -1.96 2.00 6.14
C MET A 113 -2.10 1.12 7.39
N ALA A 114 -3.26 1.14 8.07
CA ALA A 114 -3.51 0.32 9.24
C ALA A 114 -4.12 -1.06 8.89
N ASP A 115 -5.02 -1.12 7.91
CA ASP A 115 -5.80 -2.33 7.60
C ASP A 115 -5.68 -2.79 6.14
N GLY A 116 -4.86 -2.10 5.33
CA GLY A 116 -4.62 -2.44 3.93
C GLY A 116 -5.83 -2.24 3.00
N GLN A 117 -6.90 -1.58 3.44
CA GLN A 117 -8.09 -1.38 2.58
C GLN A 117 -7.83 -0.35 1.48
N VAL A 118 -8.18 -0.72 0.25
CA VAL A 118 -8.00 0.10 -0.96
C VAL A 118 -9.29 0.85 -1.30
N ARG A 119 -9.18 2.17 -1.53
CA ARG A 119 -10.27 3.01 -2.04
C ARG A 119 -9.88 3.69 -3.35
N PRO A 120 -10.75 3.70 -4.38
CA PRO A 120 -10.44 4.33 -5.67
C PRO A 120 -10.49 5.86 -5.59
N ARG A 121 -11.27 6.42 -4.66
CA ARG A 121 -11.42 7.86 -4.47
C ARG A 121 -11.57 8.17 -3.00
N MET A 122 -11.15 9.38 -2.63
CA MET A 122 -11.44 9.99 -1.34
C MET A 122 -12.02 11.37 -1.59
N GLU A 123 -12.87 11.83 -0.67
CA GLU A 123 -13.37 13.20 -0.70
C GLU A 123 -12.20 14.19 -0.57
N ARG A 124 -12.32 15.33 -1.26
CA ARG A 124 -11.35 16.41 -1.16
C ARG A 124 -11.52 17.09 0.20
N ARG A 125 -10.78 16.64 1.20
CA ARG A 125 -10.57 17.38 2.45
C ARG A 125 -9.17 17.94 2.47
N GLN A 126 -9.01 19.11 3.09
CA GLN A 126 -7.68 19.65 3.35
C GLN A 126 -6.97 18.69 4.30
N SER A 127 -5.95 18.01 3.77
CA SER A 127 -5.07 17.13 4.52
C SER A 127 -3.65 17.46 4.12
N ARG A 128 -2.77 17.60 5.11
CA ARG A 128 -1.36 17.87 4.87
C ARG A 128 -0.68 16.57 4.45
N PRO A 129 0.12 16.55 3.37
CA PRO A 129 0.89 15.37 3.01
C PRO A 129 1.87 14.98 4.13
N LEU A 130 2.08 13.68 4.27
CA LEU A 130 2.96 13.04 5.22
C LEU A 130 4.00 12.22 4.46
N ARG A 131 5.26 12.34 4.87
CA ARG A 131 6.34 11.44 4.47
C ARG A 131 6.34 10.26 5.42
N TRP A 132 6.47 9.05 4.90
CA TRP A 132 6.51 7.83 5.71
C TRP A 132 7.87 7.13 5.62
N HIS A 133 8.23 6.42 6.68
CA HIS A 133 9.44 5.61 6.77
C HIS A 133 9.11 4.25 7.40
N VAL A 134 9.68 3.18 6.85
CA VAL A 134 9.64 1.85 7.46
C VAL A 134 10.70 1.81 8.56
N GLN A 135 10.33 1.28 9.71
CA GLN A 135 11.22 1.05 10.84
C GLN A 135 11.07 -0.38 11.34
N THR A 136 12.20 -1.00 11.71
CA THR A 136 12.22 -2.28 12.40
C THR A 136 12.08 -2.06 13.90
N ILE A 137 11.32 -2.94 14.56
CA ILE A 137 11.12 -2.97 16.02
C ILE A 137 12.21 -3.80 16.68
#